data_AF-A0AAE6X206-F1
#
_entry.id   AF-A0AAE6X206-F1
#
_cell.length_a   1.000
_cell.length_b   1.000
_cell.length_c   1.000
_cell.angle_alpha   90.00
_cell.angle_beta   90.00
_cell.angle_gamma   90.00
#
_symmetry.space_group_name_H-M   'P 1'
#
loop_
_entity.id
_entity.type
_entity.pdbx_description
1 polymer ?
#
loop_
_entity_poly.entity_id
_entity_poly.type
_entity_poly.pdbx_seq_one_letter_code
_entity_poly.pdbx_strand_id
1 'polypeptide(L)'
;MILPAIRSMKDLEKFVATKYSTCVILDMHVGHVSNYIQILKQHQKSAFIHIDLIKGMATDEYATEYIIQKYKVDGIVSTKPKIIKRAKQLGVKTILRTFIIDSSALNKSYELIQSADPDFVEVLPGLLYKAIENIHKVTGKKIIAGGLIEHPDEVEKALSAGATYVTTSNKELWKYCEIK
;
A
#
# COMPACT_ATOMS: atom_id res chain seq x y z
N MET A 1 -5.80 -6.24 10.89
CA MET A 1 -4.53 -5.53 11.13
C MET A 1 -4.48 -4.33 10.18
N ILE A 2 -4.41 -3.09 10.70
CA ILE A 2 -4.37 -1.87 9.88
C ILE A 2 -2.95 -1.64 9.35
N LEU A 3 -2.86 -1.12 8.12
CA LEU A 3 -1.64 -0.58 7.54
C LEU A 3 -1.84 0.94 7.34
N PRO A 4 -1.36 1.79 8.28
CA PRO A 4 -1.59 3.24 8.23
C PRO A 4 -1.17 3.87 6.90
N ALA A 5 -2.06 4.66 6.29
CA ALA A 5 -1.78 5.39 5.05
C ALA A 5 -1.38 6.85 5.35
N ILE A 6 -0.11 7.18 5.11
CA ILE A 6 0.51 8.46 5.41
C ILE A 6 0.39 9.38 4.19
N ARG A 7 -0.24 10.56 4.35
CA ARG A 7 -0.40 11.55 3.27
C ARG A 7 0.42 12.83 3.47
N SER A 8 1.02 13.00 4.64
CA SER A 8 1.77 14.21 5.00
C SER A 8 2.78 13.94 6.11
N MET A 9 3.69 14.89 6.34
CA MET A 9 4.62 14.80 7.48
C MET A 9 3.91 14.79 8.83
N LYS A 10 2.80 15.52 8.96
CA LYS A 10 1.97 15.49 10.18
C LYS A 10 1.39 14.11 10.44
N ASP A 11 1.07 13.36 9.38
CA ASP A 11 0.61 11.98 9.50
C ASP A 11 1.77 11.04 9.89
N LEU A 12 2.98 11.28 9.38
CA LEU A 12 4.17 10.51 9.73
C LEU A 12 4.52 10.68 11.22
N GLU A 13 4.50 11.92 11.71
CA GLU A 13 4.75 12.25 13.13
C GLU A 13 3.76 11.53 14.05
N LYS A 14 2.48 11.46 13.66
CA LYS A 14 1.48 10.69 14.39
C LYS A 14 1.75 9.19 14.31
N PHE A 15 2.12 8.68 13.13
CA PHE A 15 2.39 7.25 12.92
C PHE A 15 3.56 6.75 13.76
N VAL A 16 4.66 7.50 13.86
CA VAL A 16 5.83 7.05 14.63
C VAL A 16 5.54 6.90 16.13
N ALA A 17 4.51 7.60 16.64
CA ALA A 17 4.04 7.47 18.02
C ALA A 17 3.13 6.25 18.25
N THR A 18 2.71 5.54 17.20
CA THR A 18 1.88 4.33 17.29
C THR A 18 2.72 3.05 17.43
N LYS A 19 2.07 1.95 17.80
CA LYS A 19 2.60 0.58 17.87
C LYS A 19 2.73 -0.08 16.49
N TYR A 20 2.11 0.46 15.45
CA TYR A 20 2.23 -0.08 14.10
C TYR A 20 3.69 -0.05 13.64
N SER A 21 4.21 -1.17 13.12
CA SER A 21 5.60 -1.28 12.64
C SER A 21 5.78 -0.81 11.21
N THR A 22 4.70 -0.81 10.42
CA THR A 22 4.76 -0.59 8.97
C THR A 22 3.64 0.32 8.52
N CYS A 23 3.90 1.18 7.53
CA CYS A 23 2.91 2.05 6.91
C CYS A 23 3.01 2.06 5.37
N VAL A 24 2.05 2.70 4.72
CA VAL A 24 2.10 3.07 3.29
C VAL A 24 2.20 4.57 3.17
N ILE A 25 3.23 5.09 2.51
CA ILE A 25 3.31 6.51 2.19
C ILE A 25 2.68 6.75 0.83
N LEU A 26 1.64 7.59 0.80
CA LEU A 26 0.81 7.84 -0.37
C LEU A 26 1.22 9.07 -1.16
N ASP A 27 1.66 10.16 -0.54
CA ASP A 27 1.98 11.40 -1.25
C ASP A 27 3.23 12.01 -0.64
N MET A 28 4.23 12.28 -1.49
CA MET A 28 5.44 12.99 -1.09
C MET A 28 6.05 13.73 -2.29
N HIS A 29 6.87 14.73 -1.99
CA HIS A 29 7.76 15.35 -2.96
C HIS A 29 9.12 14.64 -2.95
N VAL A 30 9.79 14.53 -4.09
CA VAL A 30 11.11 13.86 -4.20
C VAL A 30 12.15 14.43 -3.22
N GLY A 31 12.07 15.74 -2.94
CA GLY A 31 12.94 16.41 -1.96
C GLY A 31 12.73 15.99 -0.50
N HIS A 32 11.60 15.35 -0.17
CA HIS A 32 11.29 14.92 1.19
C HIS A 32 11.60 13.45 1.45
N VAL A 33 11.90 12.64 0.41
CA VAL A 33 12.08 11.19 0.55
C VAL A 33 13.12 10.86 1.63
N SER A 34 14.26 11.55 1.62
CA SER A 34 15.32 11.38 2.63
C SER A 34 14.79 11.57 4.06
N ASN A 35 14.01 12.63 4.30
CA ASN A 35 13.52 12.98 5.64
C ASN A 35 12.50 11.95 6.13
N TYR A 36 11.57 11.51 5.27
CA TYR A 36 10.62 10.44 5.62
C TYR A 36 11.36 9.18 6.05
N ILE A 37 12.35 8.76 5.26
CA ILE A 37 13.12 7.53 5.51
C ILE A 37 13.98 7.65 6.78
N GLN A 38 14.58 8.81 7.02
CA GLN A 38 15.37 9.04 8.24
C GLN A 38 14.49 8.91 9.49
N ILE A 39 13.32 9.55 9.50
CA ILE A 39 12.39 9.50 10.63
C ILE A 39 11.90 8.07 10.86
N LEU A 40 11.52 7.36 9.80
CA LEU A 40 11.12 5.94 9.91
C LEU A 40 12.22 5.08 10.53
N LYS A 41 13.47 5.22 10.05
CA LYS A 41 14.62 4.48 10.58
C LYS A 41 14.91 4.80 12.05
N GLN A 42 14.86 6.07 12.44
CA GLN A 42 15.06 6.49 13.83
C GLN A 42 14.05 5.84 14.78
N HIS A 43 12.82 5.63 14.32
CA HIS A 43 11.75 4.99 15.09
C HIS A 43 11.59 3.49 14.81
N GLN A 44 12.53 2.86 14.08
CA GLN A 44 12.50 1.44 13.72
C GLN A 44 11.19 1.02 13.03
N LYS A 45 10.68 1.90 12.16
CA LYS A 45 9.49 1.67 11.34
C LYS A 45 9.89 1.38 9.90
N SER A 46 9.10 0.53 9.24
CA SER A 46 9.22 0.23 7.81
C SER A 46 8.13 0.93 7.00
N ALA A 47 8.35 1.14 5.70
CA ALA A 47 7.34 1.73 4.85
C ALA A 47 7.31 1.14 3.43
N PHE A 48 6.09 1.01 2.91
CA PHE A 48 5.84 0.90 1.49
C PHE A 48 5.69 2.30 0.90
N ILE A 49 6.43 2.62 -0.16
CA ILE A 49 6.33 3.92 -0.83
C ILE A 49 5.52 3.80 -2.11
N HIS A 50 4.49 4.64 -2.25
CA HIS A 50 3.77 4.78 -3.50
C HIS A 50 4.55 5.60 -4.52
N ILE A 51 5.29 4.93 -5.38
CA ILE A 51 6.21 5.60 -6.31
C ILE A 51 5.48 6.44 -7.36
N ASP A 52 4.28 6.03 -7.79
CA ASP A 52 3.49 6.81 -8.76
C ASP A 52 3.05 8.18 -8.22
N LEU A 53 3.15 8.39 -6.90
CA LEU A 53 2.70 9.60 -6.22
C LEU A 53 3.87 10.41 -5.63
N ILE A 54 5.11 10.09 -6.02
CA ILE A 54 6.26 10.96 -5.75
C ILE A 54 6.27 12.10 -6.76
N LYS A 55 5.96 13.30 -6.30
CA LYS A 55 5.99 14.52 -7.13
C LYS A 55 7.43 14.91 -7.45
N GLY A 56 7.67 15.30 -8.70
CA GLY A 56 8.99 15.73 -9.18
C GLY A 56 9.91 14.58 -9.61
N MET A 57 9.39 13.36 -9.76
CA MET A 57 10.15 12.20 -10.23
C MET A 57 9.35 11.43 -11.29
N ALA A 58 10.04 10.88 -12.29
CA ALA A 58 9.42 9.97 -13.25
C ALA A 58 8.96 8.69 -12.56
N THR A 59 7.98 8.01 -13.14
CA THR A 59 7.46 6.73 -12.65
C THR A 59 7.79 5.63 -13.66
N ASP A 60 9.07 5.29 -13.72
CA ASP A 60 9.67 4.26 -14.56
C ASP A 60 10.59 3.33 -13.75
N GLU A 61 11.18 2.34 -14.43
CA GLU A 61 12.02 1.33 -13.81
C GLU A 61 13.32 1.92 -13.23
N TYR A 62 13.86 2.97 -13.85
CA TYR A 62 15.08 3.65 -13.39
C TYR A 62 14.83 4.46 -12.12
N ALA A 63 13.72 5.20 -12.07
CA ALA A 63 13.29 5.90 -10.87
C ALA A 63 13.02 4.92 -9.72
N THR A 64 12.42 3.77 -10.03
CA THR A 64 12.18 2.69 -9.05
C THR A 64 13.48 2.16 -8.48
N GLU A 65 14.44 1.86 -9.34
CA GLU A 65 15.76 1.39 -8.94
C GLU A 65 16.50 2.43 -8.10
N TYR A 66 16.47 3.70 -8.51
CA TYR A 66 17.05 4.80 -7.75
C TYR A 66 16.47 4.90 -6.34
N ILE A 67 15.14 4.86 -6.19
CA ILE A 67 14.50 4.92 -4.87
C ILE A 67 14.94 3.75 -3.99
N ILE A 68 14.88 2.53 -4.51
CA ILE A 68 15.23 1.32 -3.77
C ILE A 68 16.71 1.34 -3.36
N GLN A 69 17.61 1.63 -4.29
CA GLN A 69 19.05 1.56 -4.02
C GLN A 69 19.53 2.69 -3.11
N LYS A 70 19.04 3.92 -3.32
CA LYS A 70 19.47 5.09 -2.55
C LYS A 70 18.89 5.11 -1.16
N TYR A 71 17.60 4.81 -1.01
CA TYR A 71 16.90 4.97 0.27
C TYR A 71 16.72 3.66 1.04
N LYS A 72 16.93 2.52 0.40
CA LYS A 72 16.76 1.17 0.97
C LYS A 72 15.35 1.00 1.55
N VAL A 73 14.35 1.25 0.71
CA VAL A 73 12.93 1.16 1.08
C VAL A 73 12.52 -0.31 1.24
N ASP A 74 11.62 -0.60 2.18
CA ASP A 74 11.18 -1.97 2.46
C ASP A 74 10.21 -2.51 1.39
N GLY A 75 9.46 -1.61 0.76
CA GLY A 75 8.55 -1.98 -0.31
C GLY A 75 8.06 -0.83 -1.18
N ILE A 76 7.47 -1.22 -2.31
CA ILE A 76 6.95 -0.33 -3.34
C ILE A 76 5.46 -0.59 -3.55
N VAL A 77 4.69 0.49 -3.67
CA VAL A 77 3.32 0.48 -4.17
C VAL A 77 3.30 1.14 -5.55
N SER A 78 2.65 0.49 -6.51
CA SER A 78 2.41 1.08 -7.83
C SER A 78 1.14 0.48 -8.43
N THR A 79 0.55 1.21 -9.36
CA THR A 79 -0.54 0.74 -10.24
C THR A 79 0.01 0.06 -11.51
N LYS A 80 1.32 0.14 -11.74
CA LYS A 80 1.96 -0.28 -12.99
C LYS A 80 2.67 -1.63 -12.84
N PRO A 81 2.26 -2.69 -13.59
CA PRO A 81 2.89 -4.01 -13.54
C PRO A 81 4.40 -4.02 -13.76
N LYS A 82 4.92 -3.18 -14.68
CA LYS A 82 6.36 -3.11 -14.96
C LYS A 82 7.17 -2.66 -13.74
N ILE A 83 6.63 -1.70 -12.98
CA ILE A 83 7.25 -1.19 -11.75
C ILE A 83 7.26 -2.26 -10.66
N ILE A 84 6.15 -2.98 -10.51
CA ILE A 84 6.05 -4.12 -9.59
C ILE A 84 7.09 -5.20 -9.93
N LYS A 85 7.21 -5.58 -11.21
CA LYS A 85 8.23 -6.55 -11.66
C LYS A 85 9.64 -6.08 -11.32
N ARG A 86 9.97 -4.82 -11.61
CA ARG A 86 11.30 -4.27 -11.35
C ARG A 86 11.61 -4.24 -9.85
N ALA A 87 10.68 -3.76 -9.03
CA ALA A 87 10.83 -3.74 -7.58
C ALA A 87 11.04 -5.16 -7.01
N LYS A 88 10.28 -6.15 -7.50
CA LYS A 88 10.42 -7.54 -7.10
C LYS A 88 11.79 -8.13 -7.48
N GLN A 89 12.30 -7.84 -8.68
CA GLN A 89 13.66 -8.25 -9.10
C GLN A 89 14.76 -7.66 -8.21
N LEU A 90 14.53 -6.47 -7.66
CA LEU A 90 15.44 -5.81 -6.72
C LEU A 90 15.27 -6.28 -5.27
N GLY A 91 14.41 -7.27 -5.03
CA GLY A 91 14.26 -7.95 -3.73
C GLY A 91 13.41 -7.22 -2.70
N VAL A 92 12.68 -6.16 -3.07
CA VAL A 92 11.77 -5.46 -2.15
C VAL A 92 10.34 -5.97 -2.27
N LYS A 93 9.55 -5.80 -1.20
CA LYS A 93 8.14 -6.20 -1.20
C LYS A 93 7.30 -5.30 -2.10
N THR A 94 6.27 -5.87 -2.71
CA THR A 94 5.48 -5.17 -3.74
C THR A 94 3.98 -5.21 -3.46
N ILE A 95 3.34 -4.05 -3.65
CA ILE A 95 1.89 -3.89 -3.58
C ILE A 95 1.43 -3.37 -4.95
N LEU A 96 0.69 -4.20 -5.69
CA LEU A 96 0.00 -3.73 -6.90
C LEU A 96 -1.34 -3.12 -6.49
N ARG A 97 -1.52 -1.83 -6.73
CA ARG A 97 -2.78 -1.13 -6.47
C ARG A 97 -3.73 -1.28 -7.66
N THR A 98 -4.96 -1.68 -7.37
CA THR A 98 -6.03 -1.92 -8.34
C THR A 98 -7.26 -1.09 -8.00
N PHE A 99 -7.88 -0.50 -9.02
CA PHE A 99 -9.12 0.26 -8.88
C PHE A 99 -10.24 -0.55 -9.52
N ILE A 100 -11.20 -0.95 -8.70
CA ILE A 100 -12.35 -1.73 -9.14
C ILE A 100 -13.54 -0.78 -9.24
N ILE A 101 -13.91 -0.47 -10.48
CA ILE A 101 -15.03 0.43 -10.80
C ILE A 101 -16.20 -0.38 -11.35
N ASP A 102 -15.89 -1.38 -12.18
CA ASP A 102 -16.84 -2.27 -12.83
C ASP A 102 -16.25 -3.68 -12.99
N SER A 103 -17.01 -4.57 -13.63
CA SER A 103 -16.58 -5.95 -13.92
C SER A 103 -15.41 -6.02 -14.91
N SER A 104 -15.28 -5.06 -15.82
CA SER A 104 -14.17 -5.00 -16.78
C SER A 104 -12.85 -4.71 -16.06
N ALA A 105 -12.87 -3.74 -15.14
CA ALA A 105 -11.74 -3.42 -14.28
C ALA A 105 -11.34 -4.61 -13.40
N LEU A 106 -12.32 -5.35 -12.88
CA LEU A 106 -12.07 -6.57 -12.11
C LEU A 106 -11.38 -7.65 -12.96
N ASN A 107 -11.88 -7.96 -14.15
CA ASN A 107 -11.26 -8.96 -15.02
C ASN A 107 -9.84 -8.56 -15.43
N LYS A 108 -9.65 -7.30 -15.82
CA LYS A 108 -8.32 -6.76 -16.14
C LYS A 108 -7.38 -6.83 -14.95
N SER A 109 -7.87 -6.65 -13.72
CA SER A 109 -7.05 -6.77 -12.53
C SER A 109 -6.41 -8.16 -12.42
N TYR A 110 -7.12 -9.23 -12.77
CA TYR A 110 -6.57 -10.59 -12.73
C TYR A 110 -5.37 -10.75 -13.68
N GLU A 111 -5.48 -10.24 -14.90
CA GLU A 111 -4.39 -10.27 -15.89
C GLU A 111 -3.17 -9.47 -15.41
N LEU A 112 -3.41 -8.29 -14.83
CA LEU A 112 -2.34 -7.44 -14.29
C LEU A 112 -1.64 -8.11 -13.10
N ILE A 113 -2.41 -8.74 -12.21
CA ILE A 113 -1.89 -9.46 -11.04
C ILE A 113 -1.08 -10.68 -11.48
N GLN A 114 -1.60 -11.48 -12.40
CA GLN A 114 -0.91 -12.65 -12.92
C GLN A 114 0.39 -12.25 -13.63
N SER A 115 0.34 -11.18 -14.44
CA SER A 115 1.53 -10.69 -15.13
C SER A 115 2.57 -10.15 -14.16
N ALA A 116 2.18 -9.30 -13.21
CA ALA A 116 3.10 -8.61 -12.30
C ALA A 116 3.60 -9.49 -11.15
N ASP A 117 2.84 -10.51 -10.76
CA ASP A 117 3.10 -11.41 -9.65
C ASP A 117 3.47 -10.69 -8.34
N PRO A 118 2.67 -9.71 -7.85
CA PRO A 118 3.00 -8.93 -6.66
C PRO A 118 2.97 -9.79 -5.38
N ASP A 119 3.58 -9.30 -4.30
CA ASP A 119 3.42 -9.90 -2.96
C ASP A 119 2.02 -9.65 -2.41
N PHE A 120 1.48 -8.45 -2.64
CA PHE A 120 0.15 -8.02 -2.20
C PHE A 120 -0.61 -7.31 -3.32
N VAL A 121 -1.94 -7.40 -3.27
CA VAL A 121 -2.83 -6.63 -4.14
C VAL A 121 -3.64 -5.69 -3.28
N GLU A 122 -3.56 -4.38 -3.54
CA GLU A 122 -4.43 -3.41 -2.88
C GLU A 122 -5.68 -3.16 -3.74
N VAL A 123 -6.86 -3.33 -3.16
CA VAL A 123 -8.16 -3.18 -3.82
C VAL A 123 -8.81 -1.90 -3.32
N LEU A 124 -9.07 -0.97 -4.24
CA LEU A 124 -9.79 0.28 -3.99
C LEU A 124 -11.09 0.31 -4.80
N PRO A 125 -12.23 0.70 -4.20
CA PRO A 125 -12.43 0.97 -2.77
C PRO A 125 -12.53 -0.31 -1.92
N GLY A 126 -12.19 -0.19 -0.64
CA GLY A 126 -12.07 -1.30 0.31
C GLY A 126 -13.41 -1.83 0.82
N LEU A 127 -14.52 -1.18 0.42
CA LEU A 127 -15.89 -1.62 0.67
C LEU A 127 -16.37 -2.67 -0.34
N LEU A 128 -15.61 -2.95 -1.40
CA LEU A 128 -15.95 -3.94 -2.42
C LEU A 128 -15.57 -5.35 -1.95
N TYR A 129 -16.25 -5.83 -0.91
CA TYR A 129 -15.98 -7.13 -0.28
C TYR A 129 -16.03 -8.30 -1.27
N LYS A 130 -16.97 -8.28 -2.22
CA LYS A 130 -17.06 -9.28 -3.29
C LYS A 130 -15.82 -9.28 -4.20
N ALA A 131 -15.27 -8.10 -4.50
CA ALA A 131 -14.05 -8.00 -5.32
C ALA A 131 -12.83 -8.50 -4.56
N ILE A 132 -12.71 -8.15 -3.26
CA ILE A 132 -11.65 -8.65 -2.36
C ILE A 132 -11.65 -10.18 -2.34
N GLU A 133 -12.82 -10.78 -2.09
CA GLU A 133 -12.99 -12.23 -2.02
C GLU A 133 -12.65 -12.90 -3.37
N ASN A 134 -13.17 -12.36 -4.47
CA ASN A 134 -12.94 -12.91 -5.80
C ASN A 134 -11.47 -12.85 -6.21
N ILE A 135 -10.80 -11.70 -6.01
CA ILE A 135 -9.38 -11.56 -6.34
C ILE A 135 -8.54 -12.53 -5.50
N HIS A 136 -8.83 -12.67 -4.21
CA HIS A 136 -8.13 -13.63 -3.36
C HIS A 136 -8.31 -15.06 -3.88
N LYS A 137 -9.54 -15.49 -4.16
CA LYS A 137 -9.84 -16.85 -4.64
C LYS A 137 -9.22 -17.16 -6.00
N VAL A 138 -9.26 -16.21 -6.94
CA VAL A 138 -8.77 -16.42 -8.31
C VAL A 138 -7.25 -16.38 -8.38
N THR A 139 -6.61 -15.45 -7.66
CA THR A 139 -5.16 -15.19 -7.80
C THR A 139 -4.31 -15.80 -6.69
N GLY A 140 -4.92 -16.21 -5.57
CA GLY A 140 -4.22 -16.67 -4.37
C GLY A 140 -3.41 -15.57 -3.67
N LYS A 141 -3.50 -14.31 -4.11
CA LYS A 141 -2.71 -13.20 -3.55
C LYS A 141 -3.30 -12.70 -2.23
N LYS A 142 -2.41 -12.20 -1.37
CA LYS A 142 -2.80 -11.50 -0.14
C LYS A 142 -3.39 -10.15 -0.51
N ILE A 143 -4.57 -9.85 0.00
CA ILE A 143 -5.31 -8.64 -0.36
C ILE A 143 -5.15 -7.57 0.73
N ILE A 144 -5.01 -6.32 0.30
CA ILE A 144 -5.09 -5.15 1.14
C ILE A 144 -6.34 -4.38 0.71
N ALA A 145 -7.29 -4.17 1.61
CA ALA A 145 -8.47 -3.37 1.31
C ALA A 145 -8.18 -1.89 1.64
N GLY A 146 -8.42 -0.99 0.70
CA GLY A 146 -8.07 0.43 0.87
C GLY A 146 -9.12 1.39 0.37
N GLY A 147 -9.23 2.54 1.02
CA GLY A 147 -10.11 3.64 0.59
C GLY A 147 -11.59 3.47 0.95
N LEU A 148 -12.21 4.59 1.31
CA LEU A 148 -13.61 4.69 1.76
C LEU A 148 -13.95 3.83 3.00
N ILE A 149 -12.97 3.46 3.82
CA ILE A 149 -13.18 2.76 5.09
C ILE A 149 -13.10 3.79 6.22
N GLU A 150 -14.24 4.02 6.87
CA GLU A 150 -14.45 5.07 7.86
C GLU A 150 -14.86 4.51 9.23
N HIS A 151 -15.45 3.31 9.27
CA HIS A 151 -15.96 2.70 10.49
C HIS A 151 -15.29 1.37 10.86
N PRO A 152 -15.21 1.02 12.16
CA PRO A 152 -14.61 -0.25 12.60
C PRO A 152 -15.27 -1.51 12.02
N ASP A 153 -16.59 -1.51 11.84
CA ASP A 153 -17.31 -2.65 11.27
C ASP A 153 -16.95 -2.88 9.80
N GLU A 154 -16.61 -1.83 9.05
CA GLU A 154 -16.12 -1.93 7.67
C GLU A 154 -14.72 -2.55 7.60
N VAL A 155 -13.86 -2.25 8.58
CA VAL A 155 -12.56 -2.92 8.74
C VAL A 155 -12.77 -4.42 8.95
N GLU A 156 -13.68 -4.80 9.85
CA GLU A 156 -13.99 -6.20 10.15
C GLU A 156 -14.60 -6.93 8.95
N LYS A 157 -15.51 -6.27 8.22
CA LYS A 157 -16.10 -6.80 6.98
C LYS A 157 -15.03 -7.03 5.90
N ALA A 158 -14.12 -6.08 5.70
CA ALA A 158 -13.03 -6.23 4.73
C ALA A 158 -12.10 -7.40 5.08
N LEU A 159 -11.72 -7.55 6.35
CA LEU A 159 -10.91 -8.67 6.82
C LEU A 159 -11.65 -10.01 6.65
N SER A 160 -12.94 -10.05 7.00
CA SER A 160 -13.78 -11.25 6.86
C SER A 160 -13.97 -11.66 5.39
N ALA A 161 -13.94 -10.69 4.47
CA ALA A 161 -13.99 -10.94 3.03
C ALA A 161 -12.67 -11.48 2.44
N GLY A 162 -11.61 -11.61 3.24
CA GLY A 162 -10.31 -12.15 2.82
C GLY A 162 -9.19 -11.11 2.71
N ALA A 163 -9.40 -9.87 3.14
CA ALA A 163 -8.29 -8.92 3.25
C ALA A 163 -7.33 -9.34 4.37
N THR A 164 -6.03 -9.32 4.08
CA THR A 164 -4.96 -9.49 5.06
C THR A 164 -4.73 -8.21 5.87
N TYR A 165 -4.78 -7.07 5.19
CA TYR A 165 -4.62 -5.75 5.80
C TYR A 165 -5.68 -4.79 5.30
N VAL A 166 -5.89 -3.72 6.07
CA VAL A 166 -6.71 -2.58 5.65
C VAL A 166 -5.88 -1.32 5.67
N THR A 167 -5.81 -0.61 4.54
CA THR A 167 -5.17 0.71 4.45
C THR A 167 -6.21 1.81 4.63
N THR A 168 -5.95 2.70 5.58
CA THR A 168 -6.80 3.88 5.82
C THR A 168 -5.96 5.06 6.26
N SER A 169 -6.38 6.26 5.86
CA SER A 169 -5.82 7.52 6.36
C SER A 169 -6.64 8.09 7.53
N ASN A 170 -7.66 7.37 8.01
CA ASN A 170 -8.46 7.75 9.18
C ASN A 170 -7.71 7.41 10.48
N LYS A 171 -7.34 8.44 11.24
CA LYS A 171 -6.53 8.31 12.46
C LYS A 171 -7.33 7.77 13.63
N GLU A 172 -8.66 7.96 13.64
CA GLU A 172 -9.50 7.36 14.69
C GLU A 172 -9.55 5.84 14.52
N LEU A 173 -9.57 5.33 13.29
CA LEU A 173 -9.42 3.90 13.04
C LEU A 173 -8.04 3.37 13.42
N TRP A 174 -6.97 4.16 13.24
CA TRP A 174 -5.63 3.76 13.69
C TRP A 174 -5.61 3.54 15.20
N LYS A 175 -6.18 4.48 15.98
CA LYS A 175 -6.25 4.37 17.44
C LYS A 175 -7.15 3.21 17.87
N TYR A 176 -8.34 3.07 17.27
CA TYR A 176 -9.30 2.03 17.61
C TYR A 176 -8.69 0.63 17.43
N CYS A 177 -8.06 0.38 16.29
CA CYS A 177 -7.46 -0.92 15.96
C CYS A 177 -6.10 -1.17 16.63
N GLU A 178 -5.50 -0.17 17.28
CA GLU A 178 -4.24 -0.34 18.04
C GLU A 178 -4.49 -0.88 19.45
N ILE A 179 -5.69 -0.64 19.99
CA ILE A 179 -6.10 -1.05 21.34
C ILE A 179 -6.65 -2.49 21.34
N LYS A 180 -7.17 -2.94 20.20
CA LYS A 180 -7.80 -4.26 20.00
C LYS A 180 -6.78 -5.29 19.53
#